data_AF-A0A929IDJ5-F1
#
_entry.id   AF-A0A929IDJ5-F1
#
_cell.length_a   1.000
_cell.length_b   1.000
_cell.length_c   1.000
_cell.angle_alpha   90.00
_cell.angle_beta   90.00
_cell.angle_gamma   90.00
#
_symmetry.space_group_name_H-M   'P 1'
#
loop_
_entity.id
_entity.type
_entity.pdbx_description
1 polymer ?
#
loop_
_entity_poly.entity_id
_entity_poly.type
_entity_poly.pdbx_seq_one_letter_code
_entity_poly.pdbx_strand_id
1 'polypeptide(L)'
;ARKGNDEVRSAAVDALGKMKADEARGIPEEILNNKSLEESLRKDALTALNNMPRGAGESVILTLAADKKDPLRWDFLECLCKYRSNPAQAAVRSALDETDDESKWRRESLQQVYDRFRELGSTPTIADRLASSFETERQNAANEISKKKDVSQLPALKRAVIAERAASPLWSMGKALSALECRDRDLVSPLLKNLKSKEDEVVLASASILRYITGLHNGPFEGETDTELAEDVKAWQSWWERQRR
;
A
#
# COMPACT_ATOMS: atom_id res chain seq x y z
N ALA A 1 -0.53 -24.86 -32.39
CA ALA A 1 -1.34 -24.97 -31.16
C ALA A 1 -0.83 -24.14 -29.96
N ARG A 2 0.07 -23.14 -30.13
CA ARG A 2 0.58 -22.34 -28.99
C ARG A 2 -0.25 -21.10 -28.64
N LYS A 3 -0.78 -20.37 -29.63
CA LYS A 3 -1.55 -19.11 -29.42
C LYS A 3 -2.70 -19.21 -28.40
N GLY A 4 -3.51 -20.28 -28.45
CA GLY A 4 -4.65 -20.44 -27.54
C GLY A 4 -4.27 -20.63 -26.07
N ASN A 5 -3.03 -21.01 -25.77
CA ASN A 5 -2.55 -21.15 -24.40
C ASN A 5 -1.93 -19.84 -23.87
N ASP A 6 -1.52 -18.93 -24.75
CA ASP A 6 -0.92 -17.65 -24.33
C ASP A 6 -1.99 -16.62 -23.96
N GLU A 7 -3.12 -16.61 -24.66
CA GLU A 7 -4.29 -15.79 -24.29
C GLU A 7 -4.87 -16.20 -22.93
N VAL A 8 -5.00 -17.50 -22.68
CA VAL A 8 -5.49 -18.01 -21.38
C VAL A 8 -4.50 -17.67 -20.26
N ARG A 9 -3.19 -17.79 -20.52
CA ARG A 9 -2.15 -17.41 -19.55
C ARG A 9 -2.15 -15.91 -19.28
N SER A 10 -2.29 -15.07 -20.31
CA SER A 10 -2.41 -13.62 -20.19
C SER A 10 -3.62 -13.23 -19.34
N ALA A 11 -4.80 -13.79 -19.63
CA ALA A 11 -6.02 -13.54 -18.85
C ALA A 11 -5.87 -13.97 -17.39
N ALA A 12 -5.24 -15.11 -17.12
CA ALA A 12 -5.00 -15.58 -15.76
C ALA A 12 -4.06 -14.63 -15.00
N VAL A 13 -2.97 -14.21 -15.62
CA VAL A 13 -1.99 -13.29 -15.03
C VAL A 13 -2.61 -11.91 -14.76
N ASP A 14 -3.38 -11.37 -15.70
CA ASP A 14 -4.11 -10.11 -15.53
C ASP A 14 -5.10 -10.21 -14.36
N ALA A 15 -5.83 -11.33 -14.24
CA ALA A 15 -6.72 -11.57 -13.11
C ALA A 15 -5.95 -11.57 -11.77
N LEU A 16 -4.79 -12.24 -11.69
CA LEU A 16 -3.94 -12.23 -10.49
C LEU A 16 -3.51 -10.80 -10.10
N GLY A 17 -3.11 -10.00 -11.09
CA GLY A 17 -2.75 -8.59 -10.89
C GLY A 17 -3.91 -7.75 -10.36
N LYS A 18 -5.10 -7.88 -10.97
CA LYS A 18 -6.32 -7.16 -10.56
C LYS A 18 -6.80 -7.56 -9.16
N MET A 19 -6.69 -8.84 -8.83
CA MET A 19 -7.00 -9.36 -7.50
C MET A 19 -5.94 -9.01 -6.45
N LYS A 20 -4.77 -8.51 -6.89
CA LYS A 20 -3.62 -8.21 -6.02
C LYS A 20 -3.18 -9.41 -5.18
N ALA A 21 -3.26 -10.61 -5.76
CA ALA A 21 -3.01 -11.88 -5.06
C ALA A 21 -1.50 -12.08 -4.81
N ASP A 22 -0.98 -11.54 -3.70
CA ASP A 22 0.44 -11.64 -3.31
C ASP A 22 0.88 -13.10 -3.08
N GLU A 23 -0.03 -13.95 -2.59
CA GLU A 23 0.21 -15.38 -2.39
C GLU A 23 0.51 -16.12 -3.71
N ALA A 24 0.04 -15.58 -4.84
CA ALA A 24 0.23 -16.14 -6.17
C ALA A 24 1.32 -15.42 -6.99
N ARG A 25 2.10 -14.52 -6.38
CA ARG A 25 3.12 -13.72 -7.09
C ARG A 25 4.20 -14.55 -7.79
N GLY A 26 4.44 -15.78 -7.32
CA GLY A 26 5.39 -16.70 -7.94
C GLY A 26 5.05 -17.00 -9.41
N ILE A 27 3.77 -16.98 -9.78
CA ILE A 27 3.33 -17.24 -11.16
C ILE A 27 3.79 -16.11 -12.11
N PRO A 28 3.46 -14.82 -11.87
CA PRO A 28 4.05 -13.74 -12.64
C PRO A 28 5.59 -13.71 -12.63
N GLU A 29 6.23 -13.98 -11.49
CA GLU A 29 7.71 -14.01 -11.40
C GLU A 29 8.34 -15.07 -12.31
N GLU A 30 7.77 -16.29 -12.33
CA GLU A 30 8.21 -17.38 -13.22
C GLU A 30 8.03 -17.04 -14.70
N ILE A 31 6.86 -16.48 -15.06
CA ILE A 31 6.59 -16.05 -16.43
C ILE A 31 7.60 -14.98 -16.86
N LEU A 32 7.88 -14.03 -15.97
CA LEU A 32 8.78 -12.92 -16.28
C LEU A 32 10.23 -13.36 -16.50
N ASN A 33 10.69 -14.33 -15.70
CA ASN A 33 12.02 -14.94 -15.81
C ASN A 33 12.18 -15.85 -17.04
N ASN A 34 11.07 -16.37 -17.60
CA ASN A 34 11.12 -17.24 -18.76
C ASN A 34 11.20 -16.45 -20.07
N LYS A 35 12.44 -16.17 -20.50
CA LYS A 35 12.76 -15.45 -21.74
C LYS A 35 12.36 -16.16 -23.04
N SER A 36 11.91 -17.43 -22.97
CA SER A 36 11.39 -18.16 -24.13
C SER A 36 9.89 -17.91 -24.40
N LEU A 37 9.20 -17.25 -23.46
CA LEU A 37 7.80 -16.86 -23.62
C LEU A 37 7.69 -15.58 -24.46
N GLU A 38 6.50 -15.42 -25.07
CA GLU A 38 6.14 -14.22 -25.83
C GLU A 38 6.30 -12.96 -24.96
N GLU A 39 6.83 -11.90 -25.58
CA GLU A 39 7.08 -10.62 -24.91
C GLU A 39 5.78 -10.03 -24.32
N SER A 40 4.65 -10.20 -25.01
CA SER A 40 3.33 -9.74 -24.53
C SER A 40 2.94 -10.39 -23.21
N LEU A 41 3.09 -11.72 -23.09
CA LEU A 41 2.79 -12.44 -21.86
C LEU A 41 3.71 -12.03 -20.71
N ARG A 42 4.99 -11.76 -21.01
CA ARG A 42 5.94 -11.21 -20.03
C ARG A 42 5.54 -9.79 -19.61
N LYS A 43 5.06 -8.92 -20.51
CA LYS A 43 4.52 -7.59 -20.15
C LYS A 43 3.28 -7.69 -19.26
N ASP A 44 2.40 -8.65 -19.52
CA ASP A 44 1.23 -8.89 -18.67
C ASP A 44 1.67 -9.33 -17.26
N ALA A 45 2.68 -10.19 -17.15
CA ALA A 45 3.25 -10.60 -15.87
C ALA A 45 3.89 -9.45 -15.11
N LEU A 46 4.64 -8.59 -15.80
CA LEU A 46 5.19 -7.38 -15.20
C LEU A 46 4.09 -6.45 -14.69
N THR A 47 3.04 -6.26 -15.49
CA THR A 47 1.87 -5.44 -15.13
C THR A 47 1.15 -6.03 -13.90
N ALA A 48 1.00 -7.35 -13.83
CA ALA A 48 0.41 -8.02 -12.69
C ALA A 48 1.22 -7.80 -11.40
N LEU A 49 2.55 -7.99 -11.45
CA LEU A 49 3.44 -7.67 -10.31
C LEU A 49 3.35 -6.19 -9.92
N ASN A 50 3.29 -5.30 -10.92
CA ASN A 50 3.13 -3.87 -10.70
C ASN A 50 1.73 -3.49 -10.17
N ASN A 51 0.75 -4.40 -10.13
CA ASN A 51 -0.56 -4.19 -9.50
C ASN A 51 -0.65 -4.81 -8.10
N MET A 52 0.21 -5.79 -7.78
CA MET A 52 0.31 -6.43 -6.46
C MET A 52 0.83 -5.47 -5.36
N PRO A 53 0.72 -5.85 -4.08
CA PRO A 53 1.27 -5.06 -2.97
C PRO A 53 2.76 -4.73 -3.15
N ARG A 54 3.17 -3.58 -2.58
CA ARG A 54 4.53 -3.03 -2.76
C ARG A 54 5.59 -4.02 -2.27
N GLY A 55 6.59 -4.29 -3.12
CA GLY A 55 7.69 -5.23 -2.85
C GLY A 55 7.56 -6.58 -3.57
N ALA A 56 6.37 -6.96 -4.04
CA ALA A 56 6.18 -8.19 -4.82
C ALA A 56 7.03 -8.16 -6.10
N GLY A 57 7.89 -9.16 -6.32
CA GLY A 57 8.71 -9.25 -7.52
C GLY A 57 9.85 -8.23 -7.65
N GLU A 58 10.14 -7.39 -6.63
CA GLU A 58 11.18 -6.35 -6.75
C GLU A 58 12.56 -6.94 -7.12
N SER A 59 12.96 -8.02 -6.46
CA SER A 59 14.24 -8.69 -6.71
C SER A 59 14.35 -9.24 -8.13
N VAL A 60 13.26 -9.81 -8.65
CA VAL A 60 13.17 -10.32 -10.02
C VAL A 60 13.27 -9.17 -11.01
N ILE A 61 12.52 -8.09 -10.80
CA ILE A 61 12.54 -6.91 -11.68
C ILE A 61 13.92 -6.23 -11.66
N LEU A 62 14.57 -6.10 -10.50
CA LEU A 62 15.94 -5.58 -10.41
C LEU A 62 16.93 -6.43 -11.21
N THR A 63 16.82 -7.76 -11.11
CA THR A 63 17.68 -8.69 -11.84
C THR A 63 17.49 -8.56 -13.35
N LEU A 64 16.23 -8.47 -13.80
CA LEU A 64 15.90 -8.35 -15.21
C LEU A 64 16.24 -6.97 -15.79
N ALA A 65 16.06 -5.89 -15.02
CA ALA A 65 16.45 -4.53 -15.40
C ALA A 65 17.98 -4.37 -15.60
N ALA A 66 18.77 -5.21 -14.93
CA ALA A 66 20.22 -5.25 -15.10
C ALA A 66 20.65 -5.94 -16.43
N ASP A 67 19.79 -6.75 -17.04
CA ASP A 67 20.10 -7.37 -18.33
C ASP A 67 19.90 -6.39 -19.49
N LYS A 68 21.01 -5.86 -20.00
CA LYS A 68 21.06 -4.91 -21.11
C LYS A 68 20.48 -5.45 -22.42
N LYS A 69 20.34 -6.77 -22.56
CA LYS A 69 19.83 -7.43 -23.77
C LYS A 69 18.35 -7.81 -23.67
N ASP A 70 17.72 -7.66 -22.49
CA ASP A 70 16.31 -7.97 -22.35
C ASP A 70 15.47 -6.90 -23.06
N PRO A 71 14.58 -7.27 -24.00
CA PRO A 71 13.72 -6.30 -24.69
C PRO A 71 12.82 -5.51 -23.73
N LEU A 72 12.51 -6.07 -22.56
CA LEU A 72 11.66 -5.46 -21.53
C LEU A 72 12.43 -4.64 -20.50
N ARG A 73 13.75 -4.46 -20.67
CA ARG A 73 14.60 -3.73 -19.71
C ARG A 73 14.00 -2.39 -19.30
N TRP A 74 13.46 -1.65 -20.26
CA TRP A 74 12.90 -0.33 -20.01
C TRP A 74 11.58 -0.38 -19.24
N ASP A 75 10.71 -1.35 -19.56
CA ASP A 75 9.49 -1.60 -18.80
C ASP A 75 9.83 -1.98 -17.34
N PHE A 76 10.91 -2.75 -17.11
CA PHE A 76 11.38 -3.06 -15.76
C PHE A 76 11.83 -1.82 -15.00
N LEU A 77 12.65 -0.96 -15.64
CA LEU A 77 13.14 0.28 -15.03
C LEU A 77 11.99 1.25 -14.72
N GLU A 78 10.95 1.30 -15.55
CA GLU A 78 9.74 2.07 -15.25
C GLU A 78 8.96 1.49 -14.07
N CYS A 79 8.79 0.15 -14.01
CA CYS A 79 8.13 -0.50 -12.87
C CYS A 79 8.88 -0.29 -11.56
N LEU A 80 10.21 -0.20 -11.60
CA LEU A 80 11.04 0.08 -10.42
C LEU A 80 10.62 1.38 -9.68
N CYS A 81 10.07 2.38 -10.38
CA CYS A 81 9.50 3.59 -9.75
C CYS A 81 8.45 3.30 -8.68
N LYS A 82 7.67 2.22 -8.81
CA LYS A 82 6.65 1.87 -7.83
C LYS A 82 7.26 1.39 -6.51
N TYR A 83 8.41 0.73 -6.58
CA TYR A 83 9.06 0.15 -5.41
C TYR A 83 9.71 1.21 -4.54
N ARG A 84 10.17 2.33 -5.12
CA ARG A 84 10.77 3.47 -4.40
C ARG A 84 11.81 3.03 -3.37
N SER A 85 12.60 2.03 -3.72
CA SER A 85 13.66 1.48 -2.88
C SER A 85 15.01 2.05 -3.32
N ASN A 86 16.01 2.01 -2.44
CA ASN A 86 17.36 2.43 -2.81
C ASN A 86 17.95 1.57 -3.94
N PRO A 87 17.79 0.23 -3.96
CA PRO A 87 18.18 -0.59 -5.10
C PRO A 87 17.50 -0.18 -6.41
N ALA A 88 16.18 0.08 -6.38
CA ALA A 88 15.42 0.50 -7.55
C ALA A 88 15.91 1.86 -8.09
N GLN A 89 16.14 2.82 -7.21
CA GLN A 89 16.69 4.13 -7.58
C GLN A 89 18.12 4.01 -8.13
N ALA A 90 18.96 3.17 -7.53
CA ALA A 90 20.32 2.92 -8.01
C ALA A 90 20.33 2.27 -9.39
N ALA A 91 19.43 1.32 -9.65
CA ALA A 91 19.28 0.68 -10.96
C ALA A 91 18.89 1.69 -12.05
N VAL A 92 17.90 2.55 -11.78
CA VAL A 92 17.49 3.61 -12.73
C VAL A 92 18.61 4.63 -12.96
N ARG A 93 19.32 5.04 -11.91
CA ARG A 93 20.48 5.93 -12.05
C ARG A 93 21.59 5.31 -12.90
N SER A 94 21.93 4.05 -12.63
CA SER A 94 22.93 3.32 -13.42
C SER A 94 22.51 3.23 -14.88
N ALA A 95 21.22 3.00 -15.17
CA ALA A 95 20.72 2.97 -16.55
C ALA A 95 20.80 4.34 -17.24
N LEU A 96 20.57 5.44 -16.50
CA LEU A 96 20.77 6.81 -17.01
C LEU A 96 22.23 7.08 -17.37
N ASP A 97 23.16 6.73 -16.49
CA ASP A 97 24.59 6.94 -16.69
C ASP A 97 25.12 6.14 -17.91
N GLU A 98 24.46 5.03 -18.25
CA GLU A 98 24.77 4.20 -19.40
C GLU A 98 24.14 4.66 -20.72
N THR A 99 23.14 5.55 -20.69
CA THR A 99 22.46 5.99 -21.92
C THR A 99 23.28 7.04 -22.67
N ASP A 100 23.63 6.74 -23.92
CA ASP A 100 24.22 7.67 -24.87
C ASP A 100 23.18 8.55 -25.56
N ASP A 101 23.66 9.55 -26.32
CA ASP A 101 22.82 10.55 -26.99
C ASP A 101 21.95 9.96 -28.12
N GLU A 102 22.32 8.80 -28.68
CA GLU A 102 21.53 8.13 -29.73
C GLU A 102 20.20 7.58 -29.21
N SER A 103 20.09 7.39 -27.91
CA SER A 103 18.87 6.93 -27.23
C SER A 103 18.14 8.08 -26.52
N LYS A 104 18.12 9.28 -27.11
CA LYS A 104 17.52 10.49 -26.51
C LYS A 104 16.13 10.27 -25.88
N TRP A 105 15.21 9.62 -26.58
CA TRP A 105 13.87 9.35 -26.04
C TRP A 105 13.89 8.41 -24.82
N ARG A 106 14.80 7.43 -24.80
CA ARG A 106 14.98 6.52 -23.64
C ARG A 106 15.57 7.25 -22.45
N ARG A 107 16.56 8.11 -22.70
CA ARG A 107 17.17 8.96 -21.69
C ARG A 107 16.15 9.92 -21.08
N GLU A 108 15.31 10.54 -21.90
CA GLU A 108 14.21 11.39 -21.43
C GLU A 108 13.17 10.61 -20.61
N SER A 109 12.77 9.42 -21.05
CA SER A 109 11.87 8.56 -20.27
C SER A 109 12.48 8.12 -18.93
N LEU A 110 13.74 7.70 -18.92
CA LEU A 110 14.44 7.36 -17.69
C LEU A 110 14.64 8.56 -16.77
N GLN A 111 14.89 9.74 -17.33
CA GLN A 111 15.06 10.95 -16.54
C GLN A 111 13.74 11.31 -15.86
N GLN A 112 12.60 11.17 -16.54
CA GLN A 112 11.28 11.31 -15.92
C GLN A 112 11.04 10.28 -14.81
N VAL A 113 11.41 9.02 -15.03
CA VAL A 113 11.37 7.95 -14.02
C VAL A 113 12.24 8.34 -12.81
N TYR A 114 13.46 8.81 -13.03
CA TYR A 114 14.39 9.22 -11.98
C TYR A 114 13.97 10.49 -11.24
N ASP A 115 13.44 11.48 -11.94
CA ASP A 115 12.90 12.70 -11.34
C ASP A 115 11.67 12.37 -10.50
N ARG A 116 10.83 11.43 -10.96
CA ARG A 116 9.74 10.86 -10.15
C ARG A 116 10.30 10.18 -8.89
N PHE A 117 11.39 9.43 -8.95
CA PHE A 117 12.08 8.94 -7.74
C PHE A 117 12.55 10.08 -6.82
N ARG A 118 13.09 11.17 -7.37
CA ARG A 118 13.56 12.33 -6.58
C ARG A 118 12.41 13.09 -5.93
N GLU A 119 11.31 13.31 -6.66
CA GLU A 119 10.09 13.96 -6.17
C GLU A 119 9.39 13.11 -5.09
N LEU A 120 9.46 11.79 -5.22
CA LEU A 120 8.90 10.85 -4.26
C LEU A 120 9.80 10.62 -3.04
N GLY A 121 11.03 11.14 -3.06
CA GLY A 121 12.02 11.02 -1.98
C GLY A 121 12.68 9.64 -1.86
N SER A 122 13.76 9.57 -1.06
CA SER A 122 14.26 8.30 -0.50
C SER A 122 13.11 7.54 0.17
N THR A 123 13.23 6.20 0.25
CA THR A 123 12.22 5.27 0.82
C THR A 123 11.25 6.00 1.75
N PRO A 124 9.99 6.26 1.32
CA PRO A 124 9.12 7.18 2.05
C PRO A 124 8.98 6.70 3.48
N THR A 125 9.22 7.60 4.42
CA THR A 125 9.14 7.29 5.84
C THR A 125 7.72 6.79 6.15
N ILE A 126 7.54 6.12 7.29
CA ILE A 126 6.20 5.73 7.73
C ILE A 126 5.27 6.96 7.79
N ALA A 127 5.80 8.13 8.19
CA ALA A 127 5.07 9.39 8.19
C ALA A 127 4.62 9.84 6.79
N ASP A 128 5.51 9.74 5.78
CA ASP A 128 5.17 10.08 4.40
C ASP A 128 4.08 9.15 3.85
N ARG A 129 4.15 7.85 4.19
CA ARG A 129 3.18 6.86 3.75
C ARG A 129 1.82 7.02 4.43
N LEU A 130 1.80 7.40 5.71
CA LEU A 130 0.56 7.78 6.42
C LEU A 130 -0.10 9.02 5.82
N ALA A 131 0.67 9.92 5.19
CA ALA A 131 0.16 11.11 4.50
C ALA A 131 -0.17 10.87 3.01
N SER A 132 0.00 9.65 2.50
CA SER A 132 -0.22 9.30 1.10
C SER A 132 -1.67 9.50 0.66
N SER A 133 -1.89 9.92 -0.59
CA SER A 133 -3.23 9.94 -1.20
C SER A 133 -3.80 8.54 -1.43
N PHE A 134 -2.95 7.52 -1.52
CA PHE A 134 -3.36 6.13 -1.73
C PHE A 134 -3.74 5.46 -0.41
N GLU A 135 -4.99 5.01 -0.32
CA GLU A 135 -5.55 4.31 0.85
C GLU A 135 -4.68 3.12 1.29
N THR A 136 -4.26 2.30 0.33
CA THR A 136 -3.43 1.12 0.59
C THR A 136 -2.08 1.46 1.22
N GLU A 137 -1.49 2.61 0.89
CA GLU A 137 -0.22 3.04 1.51
C GLU A 137 -0.43 3.46 2.96
N ARG A 138 -1.51 4.21 3.25
CA ARG A 138 -1.86 4.61 4.62
C ARG A 138 -2.16 3.38 5.49
N GLN A 139 -2.92 2.43 4.94
CA GLN A 139 -3.22 1.14 5.57
C GLN A 139 -1.95 0.34 5.88
N ASN A 140 -1.07 0.18 4.89
CA ASN A 140 0.17 -0.57 5.05
C ASN A 140 1.12 0.08 6.06
N ALA A 141 1.18 1.42 6.09
CA ALA A 141 1.99 2.16 7.06
C ALA A 141 1.48 1.95 8.49
N ALA A 142 0.17 2.01 8.72
CA ALA A 142 -0.41 1.74 10.02
C ALA A 142 -0.19 0.28 10.48
N ASN A 143 -0.34 -0.69 9.57
CA ASN A 143 -0.04 -2.10 9.86
C ASN A 143 1.43 -2.31 10.22
N GLU A 144 2.34 -1.62 9.56
CA GLU A 144 3.76 -1.67 9.90
C GLU A 144 4.06 -1.10 11.29
N ILE A 145 3.44 0.04 11.66
CA ILE A 145 3.53 0.59 13.02
C ILE A 145 3.05 -0.42 14.04
N SER A 146 1.89 -1.04 13.81
CA SER A 146 1.32 -2.05 14.71
C SER A 146 2.27 -3.24 14.92
N LYS A 147 2.82 -3.79 13.83
CA LYS A 147 3.77 -4.92 13.88
C LYS A 147 5.06 -4.58 14.61
N LYS A 148 5.63 -3.40 14.34
CA LYS A 148 6.91 -2.97 14.93
C LYS A 148 6.76 -2.41 16.34
N LYS A 149 5.55 -2.02 16.74
CA LYS A 149 5.26 -1.25 17.96
C LYS A 149 6.16 -0.02 18.10
N ASP A 150 6.41 0.65 16.97
CA ASP A 150 7.29 1.81 16.92
C ASP A 150 6.59 3.08 17.46
N VAL A 151 6.77 3.34 18.75
CA VAL A 151 6.19 4.49 19.47
C VAL A 151 6.62 5.83 18.86
N SER A 152 7.79 5.89 18.19
CA SER A 152 8.27 7.13 17.57
C SER A 152 7.35 7.63 16.45
N GLN A 153 6.53 6.76 15.85
CA GLN A 153 5.57 7.11 14.81
C GLN A 153 4.24 7.65 15.34
N LEU A 154 4.02 7.63 16.66
CA LEU A 154 2.74 8.00 17.26
C LEU A 154 2.25 9.41 16.87
N PRO A 155 3.11 10.47 16.81
CA PRO A 155 2.66 11.78 16.35
C PRO A 155 2.17 11.78 14.90
N ALA A 156 2.80 11.01 14.01
CA ALA A 156 2.36 10.89 12.62
C ALA A 156 1.06 10.10 12.50
N LEU A 157 0.94 8.99 13.26
CA LEU A 157 -0.27 8.17 13.30
C LEU A 157 -1.48 8.99 13.78
N LYS A 158 -1.34 9.78 14.84
CA LYS A 158 -2.42 10.66 15.35
C LYS A 158 -2.88 11.65 14.29
N ARG A 159 -1.95 12.32 13.59
CA ARG A 159 -2.29 13.23 12.49
C ARG A 159 -3.05 12.51 11.37
N ALA A 160 -2.64 11.30 11.03
CA ALA A 160 -3.29 10.49 10.01
C ALA A 160 -4.74 10.11 10.40
N VAL A 161 -4.96 9.67 11.65
CA VAL A 161 -6.30 9.34 12.17
C VAL A 161 -7.25 10.54 12.08
N ILE A 162 -6.76 11.74 12.40
CA ILE A 162 -7.56 12.98 12.32
C ILE A 162 -7.96 13.31 10.87
N ALA A 163 -7.05 13.07 9.93
CA ALA A 163 -7.26 13.37 8.51
C ALA A 163 -8.04 12.28 7.76
N GLU A 164 -8.07 11.05 8.27
CA GLU A 164 -8.57 9.89 7.53
C GLU A 164 -10.09 9.89 7.35
N ARG A 165 -10.50 9.49 6.14
CA ARG A 165 -11.91 9.40 5.72
C ARG A 165 -12.29 8.04 5.15
N ALA A 166 -11.34 7.17 4.87
CA ALA A 166 -11.59 5.81 4.39
C ALA A 166 -11.56 4.79 5.54
N ALA A 167 -12.37 3.73 5.43
CA ALA A 167 -12.52 2.73 6.48
C ALA A 167 -11.28 1.83 6.65
N SER A 168 -10.71 1.29 5.57
CA SER A 168 -9.60 0.31 5.66
C SER A 168 -8.37 0.85 6.40
N PRO A 169 -7.92 2.10 6.14
CA PRO A 169 -6.83 2.69 6.92
C PRO A 169 -7.24 2.99 8.35
N LEU A 170 -8.47 3.49 8.62
CA LEU A 170 -8.93 3.72 10.00
C LEU A 170 -8.84 2.46 10.84
N TRP A 171 -9.28 1.31 10.33
CA TRP A 171 -9.14 0.03 11.02
C TRP A 171 -7.69 -0.30 11.36
N SER A 172 -6.80 -0.12 10.39
CA SER A 172 -5.37 -0.41 10.55
C SER A 172 -4.71 0.59 11.52
N MET A 173 -5.14 1.85 11.51
CA MET A 173 -4.70 2.87 12.45
C MET A 173 -5.21 2.61 13.87
N GLY A 174 -6.44 2.13 14.03
CA GLY A 174 -6.98 1.68 15.31
C GLY A 174 -6.17 0.52 15.90
N LYS A 175 -5.86 -0.49 15.09
CA LYS A 175 -4.92 -1.57 15.46
C LYS A 175 -3.57 -1.03 15.92
N ALA A 176 -3.01 -0.08 15.17
CA ALA A 176 -1.74 0.55 15.53
C ALA A 176 -1.81 1.34 16.85
N LEU A 177 -2.87 2.13 17.07
CA LEU A 177 -3.10 2.83 18.34
C LEU A 177 -3.21 1.85 19.51
N SER A 178 -3.90 0.72 19.30
CA SER A 178 -4.03 -0.35 20.30
C SER A 178 -2.70 -1.01 20.64
N ALA A 179 -1.93 -1.38 19.61
CA ALA A 179 -0.60 -1.97 19.75
C ALA A 179 0.42 -1.05 20.43
N LEU A 180 0.21 0.27 20.33
CA LEU A 180 1.01 1.31 20.98
C LEU A 180 0.43 1.79 22.32
N GLU A 181 -0.66 1.19 22.80
CA GLU A 181 -1.34 1.57 24.05
C GLU A 181 -1.79 3.04 24.12
N CYS A 182 -2.09 3.65 22.97
CA CYS A 182 -2.41 5.08 22.88
C CYS A 182 -3.89 5.37 23.15
N ARG A 183 -4.19 5.91 24.34
CA ARG A 183 -5.54 6.37 24.74
C ARG A 183 -5.71 7.89 24.70
N ASP A 184 -5.18 8.52 23.66
CA ASP A 184 -5.23 9.97 23.50
C ASP A 184 -6.64 10.48 23.22
N ARG A 185 -7.19 11.26 24.16
CA ARG A 185 -8.53 11.82 24.07
C ARG A 185 -8.65 12.96 23.07
N ASP A 186 -7.54 13.53 22.60
CA ASP A 186 -7.56 14.57 21.57
C ASP A 186 -8.10 14.04 20.23
N LEU A 187 -8.08 12.71 20.04
CA LEU A 187 -8.66 12.05 18.86
C LEU A 187 -10.20 11.97 18.91
N VAL A 188 -10.85 12.20 20.06
CA VAL A 188 -12.30 12.05 20.23
C VAL A 188 -13.09 13.00 19.33
N SER A 189 -12.76 14.30 19.37
CA SER A 189 -13.51 15.31 18.60
C SER A 189 -13.38 15.12 17.07
N PRO A 190 -12.18 14.82 16.52
CA PRO A 190 -12.02 14.45 15.12
C PRO A 190 -12.82 13.20 14.72
N LEU A 191 -12.72 12.11 15.47
CA LEU A 191 -13.40 10.84 15.16
C LEU A 191 -14.93 10.95 15.28
N LEU A 192 -15.41 11.81 16.17
CA LEU A 192 -16.83 12.16 16.27
C LEU A 192 -17.42 12.71 14.96
N LYS A 193 -16.60 13.39 14.14
CA LYS A 193 -17.05 13.88 12.84
C LYS A 193 -17.30 12.74 11.87
N ASN A 194 -16.50 11.68 11.94
CA ASN A 194 -16.63 10.50 11.10
C ASN A 194 -17.89 9.67 11.41
N LEU A 195 -18.42 9.74 12.64
CA LEU A 195 -19.71 9.10 12.98
C LEU A 195 -20.91 9.69 12.23
N LYS A 196 -20.75 10.83 11.55
CA LYS A 196 -21.76 11.43 10.66
C LYS A 196 -21.56 11.05 9.20
N SER A 197 -20.59 10.18 8.89
CA SER A 197 -20.37 9.68 7.54
C SER A 197 -21.61 8.92 7.04
N LYS A 198 -21.81 8.91 5.73
CA LYS A 198 -22.80 8.04 5.07
C LYS A 198 -22.25 6.63 4.81
N GLU A 199 -20.95 6.44 5.01
CA GLU A 199 -20.28 5.16 4.85
C GLU A 199 -20.25 4.44 6.19
N ASP A 200 -21.05 3.38 6.31
CA ASP A 200 -21.19 2.62 7.56
C ASP A 200 -19.84 2.11 8.07
N GLU A 201 -18.97 1.63 7.19
CA GLU A 201 -17.65 1.14 7.57
C GLU A 201 -16.76 2.22 8.22
N VAL A 202 -16.89 3.48 7.78
CA VAL A 202 -16.15 4.62 8.38
C VAL A 202 -16.69 4.93 9.76
N VAL A 203 -18.02 4.86 9.93
CA VAL A 203 -18.69 5.03 11.22
C VAL A 203 -18.23 3.94 12.18
N LEU A 204 -18.23 2.68 11.75
CA LEU A 204 -17.81 1.54 12.56
C LEU A 204 -16.34 1.65 12.96
N ALA A 205 -15.43 1.86 12.01
CA ALA A 205 -14.01 2.00 12.30
C ALA A 205 -13.73 3.13 13.31
N SER A 206 -14.43 4.26 13.15
CA SER A 206 -14.28 5.41 14.04
C SER A 206 -14.84 5.15 15.44
N ALA A 207 -15.98 4.46 15.54
CA ALA A 207 -16.59 4.06 16.81
C ALA A 207 -15.70 3.09 17.59
N SER A 208 -15.09 2.10 16.91
CA SER A 208 -14.16 1.17 17.54
C SER A 208 -12.91 1.89 18.08
N ILE A 209 -12.36 2.86 17.34
CA ILE A 209 -11.26 3.71 17.85
C ILE A 209 -11.71 4.52 19.06
N LEU A 210 -12.86 5.16 18.98
CA LEU A 210 -13.43 5.95 20.08
C LEU A 210 -13.62 5.11 21.36
N ARG A 211 -14.13 3.89 21.23
CA ARG A 211 -14.33 2.93 22.34
C ARG A 211 -13.00 2.54 22.99
N TYR A 212 -11.98 2.24 22.18
CA TYR A 212 -10.64 1.95 22.68
C TYR A 212 -10.03 3.12 23.46
N ILE A 213 -10.00 4.33 22.87
CA ILE A 213 -9.36 5.49 23.50
C ILE A 213 -10.13 6.01 24.73
N THR A 214 -11.43 5.77 24.80
CA THR A 214 -12.25 6.14 25.98
C THR A 214 -12.25 5.10 27.08
N GLY A 215 -11.68 3.91 26.85
CA GLY A 215 -11.63 2.82 27.84
C GLY A 215 -12.94 2.07 28.01
N LEU A 216 -13.85 2.20 27.04
CA LEU A 216 -15.08 1.40 26.99
C LEU A 216 -14.83 -0.03 26.46
N HIS A 217 -13.61 -0.32 25.99
CA HIS A 217 -13.13 -1.67 25.71
C HIS A 217 -11.64 -1.82 25.99
N ASN A 218 -11.24 -3.01 26.43
CA ASN A 218 -9.86 -3.36 26.76
C ASN A 218 -9.27 -4.42 25.80
N GLY A 219 -10.02 -4.89 24.81
CA GLY A 219 -9.57 -5.90 23.85
C GLY A 219 -8.98 -5.31 22.56
N PRO A 220 -8.13 -6.08 21.85
CA PRO A 220 -7.59 -5.72 20.53
C PRO A 220 -8.69 -5.68 19.46
N PHE A 221 -8.41 -4.95 18.36
CA PHE A 221 -9.27 -4.83 17.17
C PHE A 221 -9.28 -6.12 16.32
N GLU A 222 -9.69 -7.25 16.87
CA GLU A 222 -9.77 -8.51 16.12
C GLU A 222 -11.09 -9.26 16.38
N GLY A 223 -11.79 -9.58 15.29
CA GLY A 223 -12.88 -10.57 15.30
C GLY A 223 -14.28 -10.07 15.62
N GLU A 224 -14.50 -8.75 15.73
CA GLU A 224 -15.84 -8.21 16.00
C GLU A 224 -16.77 -8.39 14.78
N THR A 225 -17.93 -8.99 15.03
CA THR A 225 -19.03 -9.14 14.07
C THR A 225 -19.74 -7.81 13.85
N ASP A 226 -20.44 -7.65 12.72
CA ASP A 226 -21.24 -6.45 12.41
C ASP A 226 -22.25 -6.11 13.54
N THR A 227 -22.76 -7.13 14.22
CA THR A 227 -23.67 -6.97 15.37
C THR A 227 -22.96 -6.36 16.57
N GLU A 228 -21.77 -6.86 16.93
CA GLU A 228 -20.96 -6.33 18.03
C GLU A 228 -20.55 -4.88 17.75
N LEU A 229 -20.21 -4.58 16.49
CA LEU A 229 -19.88 -3.24 16.03
C LEU A 229 -21.07 -2.26 16.12
N ALA A 230 -22.28 -2.71 15.77
CA ALA A 230 -23.49 -1.88 15.89
C ALA A 230 -23.89 -1.64 17.36
N GLU A 231 -23.71 -2.63 18.24
CA GLU A 231 -23.89 -2.48 19.67
C GLU A 231 -22.87 -1.53 20.28
N ASP A 232 -21.63 -1.57 19.80
CA ASP A 232 -20.55 -0.68 20.22
C ASP A 232 -20.83 0.79 19.87
N VAL A 233 -21.34 1.06 18.66
CA VAL A 233 -21.76 2.40 18.26
C VAL A 233 -22.84 2.92 19.23
N LYS A 234 -23.85 2.11 19.53
CA LYS A 234 -24.93 2.49 20.47
C LYS A 234 -24.42 2.70 21.89
N ALA A 235 -23.54 1.82 22.38
CA ALA A 235 -22.96 1.91 23.71
C ALA A 235 -22.12 3.17 23.87
N TRP A 236 -21.31 3.49 22.86
CA TRP A 236 -20.50 4.70 22.83
C TRP A 236 -21.37 5.97 22.76
N GLN A 237 -22.36 6.01 21.86
CA GLN A 237 -23.30 7.13 21.74
C GLN A 237 -24.02 7.40 23.07
N SER A 238 -24.55 6.34 23.71
CA SER A 238 -25.23 6.43 25.01
C SER A 238 -24.31 6.93 26.12
N TRP A 239 -23.05 6.49 26.13
CA TRP A 239 -22.05 7.01 27.08
C TRP A 239 -21.76 8.48 26.84
N TRP A 240 -21.54 8.89 25.59
CA TRP A 240 -21.23 10.27 25.23
C TRP A 240 -22.36 11.24 25.57
N GLU A 241 -23.61 10.85 25.33
CA GLU A 241 -24.78 11.64 25.72
C GLU A 241 -24.86 11.88 27.23
N ARG A 242 -24.43 10.91 28.05
CA ARG A 242 -24.35 11.07 29.51
C ARG A 242 -23.24 12.05 29.93
N GLN A 243 -22.11 12.07 29.24
CA GLN A 243 -21.00 12.99 29.56
C GLN A 243 -21.28 14.44 29.15
N ARG A 244 -22.28 14.69 28.30
CA ARG A 244 -22.68 16.01 27.83
C ARG A 244 -23.76 16.70 28.67
N ARG A 245 -24.35 16.01 29.65
CA ARG A 245 -25.35 16.53 30.60
C ARG A 245 -24.65 17.00 31.86
#